data_AF-A0A2V9XCC4-F1
#
_entry.id   AF-A0A2V9XCC4-F1
#
_cell.length_a   1.000
_cell.length_b   1.000
_cell.length_c   1.000
_cell.angle_alpha   90.00
_cell.angle_beta   90.00
_cell.angle_gamma   90.00
#
_symmetry.space_group_name_H-M   'P 1'
#
loop_
_entity.id
_entity.type
_entity.pdbx_description
1 polymer ?
#
loop_
_entity_poly.entity_id
_entity_poly.type
_entity_poly.pdbx_seq_one_letter_code
_entity_poly.pdbx_strand_id
1 'polypeptide(L)'
;MTFYATRDWDRETAWVAVAASCVSIISFLIYFKHGAVLLYGDAVAHINIARRVFDSQTPGLLQLGTVWLPLPHVLMIPFLFSTAAWRSGLGGSIPSMIAYVAGAVGIFRLVRGALALPSGPDTAARLAGWFAALVYAANP
;
A
#
# COMPACT_ATOMS: atom_id res chain seq x y z
N MET A 1 -0.59 27.87 -19.44
CA MET A 1 -0.48 27.58 -18.00
C MET A 1 0.14 26.19 -17.89
N THR A 2 1.46 26.12 -17.72
CA THR A 2 2.22 24.87 -17.84
C THR A 2 2.46 24.35 -16.43
N PHE A 3 1.73 23.30 -16.03
CA PHE A 3 1.98 22.59 -14.79
C PHE A 3 3.31 21.84 -14.93
N TYR A 4 4.39 22.36 -14.35
CA TYR A 4 5.59 21.57 -14.16
C TYR A 4 5.26 20.52 -13.09
N ALA A 5 4.97 19.29 -13.53
CA ALA A 5 4.91 18.16 -12.63
C ALA A 5 6.27 18.08 -11.90
N THR A 6 6.28 18.25 -10.58
CA THR A 6 7.48 18.13 -9.76
C THR A 6 7.98 16.68 -9.87
N ARG A 7 8.83 16.45 -10.86
CA ARG A 7 9.31 15.12 -11.27
C ARG A 7 10.24 14.51 -10.22
N ASP A 8 10.87 15.35 -9.40
CA ASP A 8 11.96 14.93 -8.54
C ASP A 8 11.49 14.52 -7.14
N TRP A 9 12.10 13.45 -6.64
CA TRP A 9 12.02 13.05 -5.24
C TRP A 9 12.86 14.02 -4.41
N ASP A 10 12.19 14.96 -3.76
CA ASP A 10 12.85 15.82 -2.80
C ASP A 10 12.95 15.19 -1.41
N ARG A 11 13.69 15.87 -0.54
CA ARG A 11 13.96 15.42 0.82
C ARG A 11 12.67 15.18 1.62
N GLU A 12 11.63 15.98 1.42
CA GLU A 12 10.35 15.82 2.13
C GLU A 12 9.59 14.58 1.66
N THR A 13 9.56 14.33 0.36
CA THR A 13 8.98 13.11 -0.22
C THR A 13 9.68 11.88 0.35
N ALA A 14 11.00 11.92 0.47
CA ALA A 14 11.78 10.85 1.11
C ALA A 14 11.43 10.67 2.60
N TRP A 15 11.25 11.76 3.35
CA TRP A 15 10.82 11.69 4.75
C TRP A 15 9.43 11.07 4.92
N VAL A 16 8.47 11.44 4.08
CA VAL A 16 7.13 10.83 4.07
C VAL A 16 7.23 9.33 3.78
N ALA A 17 8.02 8.94 2.78
CA ALA A 17 8.22 7.53 2.44
C ALA A 17 8.81 6.75 3.61
N VAL A 18 9.89 7.24 4.24
CA VAL A 18 10.53 6.59 5.39
C VAL A 18 9.58 6.49 6.57
N ALA A 19 8.89 7.57 6.93
CA ALA A 19 7.93 7.56 8.03
C ALA A 19 6.79 6.57 7.78
N ALA A 20 6.19 6.58 6.58
CA ALA A 20 5.15 5.64 6.20
C ALA A 20 5.65 4.19 6.19
N SER A 21 6.87 3.93 5.72
CA SER A 21 7.48 2.60 5.78
C SER A 21 7.68 2.12 7.22
N CYS A 22 8.15 2.99 8.12
CA CYS A 22 8.28 2.66 9.54
C CYS A 22 6.93 2.31 10.16
N VAL A 23 5.89 3.13 9.93
CA VAL A 23 4.54 2.85 10.45
C VAL A 23 4.00 1.53 9.88
N SER A 24 4.15 1.31 8.57
CA SER A 24 3.72 0.08 7.88
C SER A 24 4.37 -1.17 8.49
N ILE A 25 5.69 -1.15 8.67
CA ILE A 25 6.45 -2.27 9.23
C ILE A 25 6.11 -2.48 10.71
N ILE A 26 6.06 -1.42 11.51
CA ILE A 26 5.76 -1.53 12.95
C ILE A 26 4.35 -2.10 13.14
N SER A 27 3.35 -1.57 12.44
CA SER A 27 1.98 -2.08 12.48
C SER A 27 1.93 -3.56 12.07
N PHE A 28 2.55 -3.91 10.93
CA PHE A 28 2.63 -5.31 10.52
C PHE A 28 3.24 -6.20 11.60
N LEU A 29 4.39 -5.83 12.19
CA LEU A 29 5.06 -6.61 13.22
C LEU A 29 4.18 -6.80 14.47
N ILE A 30 3.44 -5.77 14.89
CA ILE A 30 2.51 -5.86 16.01
C ILE A 30 1.42 -6.89 15.70
N TYR A 31 0.70 -6.76 14.58
CA TYR A 31 -0.38 -7.69 14.23
C TYR A 31 0.13 -9.11 13.94
N PHE A 32 1.30 -9.23 13.31
CA PHE A 32 1.94 -10.51 13.04
C PHE A 32 2.30 -11.25 14.32
N LYS A 33 2.89 -10.55 15.31
CA LYS A 33 3.23 -11.13 16.61
C LYS A 33 1.99 -11.60 17.38
N HIS A 34 0.85 -10.94 17.23
CA HIS A 34 -0.41 -11.33 17.87
C HIS A 34 -1.20 -12.39 17.08
N GLY A 35 -0.69 -12.84 15.92
CA GLY A 35 -1.42 -13.79 15.07
C GLY A 35 -2.68 -13.21 14.43
N ALA A 36 -2.78 -11.88 14.33
CA ALA A 36 -3.98 -11.16 13.92
C ALA A 36 -3.97 -10.69 12.46
N VAL A 37 -2.95 -11.06 11.67
CA VAL A 37 -2.85 -10.70 10.23
C VAL A 37 -3.99 -11.29 9.40
N LEU A 38 -4.46 -12.49 9.77
CA LEU A 38 -5.58 -13.17 9.13
C LEU A 38 -6.85 -13.15 9.99
N LEU A 39 -7.01 -12.12 10.83
CA LEU A 39 -8.13 -12.01 11.77
C LEU A 39 -9.49 -11.96 11.06
N TYR A 40 -9.57 -11.27 9.92
CA TYR A 40 -10.79 -11.12 9.14
C TYR A 40 -10.89 -12.17 8.02
N GLY A 41 -12.11 -12.65 7.76
CA GLY A 41 -12.36 -13.72 6.78
C GLY A 41 -12.07 -13.32 5.33
N ASP A 42 -12.16 -12.04 5.00
CA ASP A 42 -11.78 -11.48 3.71
C ASP A 42 -10.27 -11.57 3.46
N ALA A 43 -9.44 -11.32 4.48
CA ALA A 43 -7.98 -11.48 4.39
C ALA A 43 -7.61 -12.95 4.06
N VAL A 44 -8.29 -13.90 4.71
CA VAL A 44 -8.16 -15.33 4.41
C VAL A 44 -8.65 -15.65 3.00
N ALA A 45 -9.75 -15.05 2.55
CA ALA A 45 -10.26 -15.24 1.19
C ALA A 45 -9.25 -14.74 0.15
N HIS A 46 -8.74 -13.51 0.27
CA HIS A 46 -7.78 -12.91 -0.66
C HIS A 46 -6.52 -13.76 -0.85
N ILE A 47 -5.91 -14.20 0.25
CA ILE A 47 -4.68 -14.98 0.16
C ILE A 47 -4.91 -16.37 -0.44
N ASN A 48 -6.09 -16.96 -0.20
CA ASN A 48 -6.48 -18.22 -0.81
C ASN A 48 -6.83 -18.08 -2.29
N ILE A 49 -7.50 -17.00 -2.70
CA ILE A 49 -7.76 -16.68 -4.11
C ILE A 49 -6.45 -16.56 -4.88
N ALA A 50 -5.48 -15.83 -4.35
CA ALA A 50 -4.18 -15.66 -4.99
C ALA A 50 -3.42 -16.99 -5.08
N ARG A 51 -3.40 -17.80 -4.01
CA ARG A 51 -2.71 -19.09 -4.00
C ARG A 51 -3.32 -20.11 -4.95
N ARG A 52 -4.64 -20.21 -5.02
CA ARG A 52 -5.31 -21.23 -5.85
C ARG A 52 -5.10 -21.03 -7.36
N VAL A 53 -4.61 -19.86 -7.79
CA VAL A 53 -4.20 -19.62 -9.18
C VAL A 53 -3.11 -20.62 -9.62
N PHE A 54 -2.22 -21.03 -8.71
CA PHE A 54 -1.13 -21.97 -9.01
C PHE A 54 -1.13 -23.24 -8.14
N ASP A 55 -1.84 -23.24 -7.00
CA ASP A 55 -1.91 -24.36 -6.06
C ASP A 55 -3.39 -24.73 -5.79
N SER A 56 -4.00 -25.45 -6.74
CA SER A 56 -5.36 -25.99 -6.66
C SER A 56 -5.55 -27.18 -7.59
N GLN A 57 -6.74 -27.81 -7.55
CA GLN A 57 -7.09 -28.91 -8.47
C GLN A 57 -7.24 -28.45 -9.93
N THR A 58 -7.55 -27.18 -10.15
CA THR A 58 -7.72 -26.57 -11.47
C THR A 58 -6.96 -25.24 -11.55
N PRO A 59 -5.62 -25.27 -11.53
CA PRO A 59 -4.81 -24.04 -11.58
C PRO A 59 -5.08 -23.22 -12.84
N GLY A 60 -4.94 -21.91 -12.74
CA GLY A 60 -5.12 -20.98 -13.83
C GLY A 60 -5.75 -19.66 -13.42
N LEU A 61 -5.70 -18.68 -14.33
CA LEU A 61 -6.19 -17.32 -14.07
C LEU A 61 -7.70 -17.25 -13.83
N LEU A 62 -8.48 -18.25 -14.29
CA LEU A 62 -9.90 -18.36 -14.01
C LEU A 62 -10.19 -18.49 -12.51
N GLN A 63 -9.20 -18.92 -11.71
CA GLN A 63 -9.33 -19.02 -10.27
C GLN A 63 -9.37 -17.66 -9.54
N LEU A 64 -9.05 -16.54 -10.21
CA LEU A 64 -9.15 -15.20 -9.62
C LEU A 64 -10.59 -14.85 -9.21
N GLY A 65 -11.59 -15.53 -9.78
CA GLY A 65 -13.00 -15.31 -9.49
C GLY A 65 -13.54 -14.02 -10.09
N THR A 66 -14.75 -13.65 -9.69
CA THR A 66 -15.49 -12.51 -10.29
C THR A 66 -15.98 -11.49 -9.26
N VAL A 67 -15.84 -11.77 -7.98
CA VAL A 67 -16.38 -10.92 -6.89
C VAL A 67 -15.50 -9.70 -6.64
N TRP A 68 -14.19 -9.86 -6.69
CA TRP A 68 -13.22 -8.81 -6.43
C TRP A 68 -12.37 -8.53 -7.67
N LEU A 69 -11.90 -7.29 -7.80
CA LEU A 69 -10.91 -6.94 -8.81
C LEU A 69 -9.65 -7.80 -8.63
N PRO A 70 -9.01 -8.24 -9.74
CA PRO A 70 -7.96 -9.25 -9.69
C PRO A 70 -6.61 -8.72 -9.24
N LEU A 71 -6.38 -7.41 -9.34
CA LEU A 71 -5.08 -6.77 -9.07
C LEU A 71 -4.45 -7.19 -7.73
N PRO A 72 -5.11 -7.07 -6.56
CA PRO A 72 -4.51 -7.49 -5.29
C PRO A 72 -4.09 -8.96 -5.31
N HIS A 73 -4.89 -9.85 -5.90
CA HIS A 73 -4.56 -11.27 -5.98
C HIS A 73 -3.32 -11.52 -6.84
N VAL A 74 -3.24 -10.87 -8.01
CA VAL A 74 -2.09 -11.01 -8.91
C VAL A 74 -0.81 -10.51 -8.25
N LEU A 75 -0.85 -9.38 -7.55
CA LEU A 75 0.29 -8.84 -6.82
C LEU A 75 0.74 -9.73 -5.65
N MET A 76 -0.19 -10.48 -5.05
CA MET A 76 0.13 -11.39 -3.94
C MET A 76 0.83 -12.68 -4.40
N ILE A 77 0.55 -13.20 -5.61
CA ILE A 77 1.06 -14.49 -6.11
C ILE A 77 2.55 -14.74 -5.82
N PRO A 78 3.50 -13.85 -6.19
CA PRO A 78 4.93 -14.12 -5.98
C PRO A 78 5.33 -14.28 -4.50
N PHE A 79 4.54 -13.76 -3.58
CA PHE A 79 4.79 -13.81 -2.14
C PHE A 79 4.15 -15.03 -1.45
N LEU A 80 3.40 -15.86 -2.19
CA LEU A 80 2.63 -16.99 -1.65
C LEU A 80 3.18 -18.36 -2.01
N PHE A 81 4.30 -18.44 -2.73
CA PHE A 81 4.97 -19.71 -3.02
C PHE A 81 5.41 -20.44 -1.75
N SER A 82 5.79 -19.70 -0.70
CA SER A 82 6.11 -20.30 0.59
C SER A 82 4.83 -20.64 1.37
N THR A 83 4.68 -21.92 1.73
CA THR A 83 3.59 -22.38 2.60
C THR A 83 3.60 -21.68 3.97
N ALA A 84 4.78 -21.38 4.52
CA ALA A 84 4.87 -20.62 5.77
C ALA A 84 4.38 -19.16 5.61
N ALA A 85 4.77 -18.50 4.51
CA ALA A 85 4.34 -17.12 4.24
C ALA A 85 2.83 -17.01 3.97
N TRP A 86 2.24 -18.02 3.32
CA TRP A 86 0.79 -18.13 3.13
C TRP A 86 0.06 -18.38 4.45
N ARG A 87 0.44 -19.41 5.21
CA ARG A 87 -0.26 -19.77 6.46
C ARG A 87 -0.21 -18.67 7.52
N SER A 88 0.89 -17.91 7.56
CA SER A 88 1.06 -16.81 8.51
C SER A 88 0.46 -15.48 8.04
N GLY A 89 0.03 -15.37 6.79
CA GLY A 89 -0.45 -14.11 6.20
C GLY A 89 0.65 -13.11 5.83
N LEU A 90 1.92 -13.44 6.06
CA LEU A 90 3.07 -12.60 5.70
C LEU A 90 3.04 -12.24 4.21
N GLY A 91 2.85 -13.24 3.34
CA GLY A 91 2.89 -13.01 1.89
C GLY A 91 1.75 -12.13 1.39
N GLY A 92 0.55 -12.26 1.98
CA GLY A 92 -0.60 -11.41 1.67
C GLY A 92 -0.45 -9.97 2.16
N SER A 93 0.41 -9.73 3.15
CA SER A 93 0.61 -8.40 3.75
C SER A 93 1.49 -7.49 2.89
N ILE A 94 2.44 -8.05 2.15
CA ILE A 94 3.47 -7.28 1.43
C ILE A 94 2.86 -6.29 0.42
N PRO A 95 1.95 -6.69 -0.50
CA PRO A 95 1.35 -5.73 -1.43
C PRO A 95 0.58 -4.61 -0.72
N SER A 96 -0.13 -4.91 0.37
CA SER A 96 -0.87 -3.92 1.16
C SER A 96 0.07 -2.92 1.86
N MET A 97 1.17 -3.40 2.43
CA MET A 97 2.20 -2.56 3.05
C MET A 97 2.83 -1.59 2.04
N ILE A 98 3.12 -2.07 0.82
CA ILE A 98 3.66 -1.25 -0.27
C ILE A 98 2.62 -0.22 -0.73
N ALA A 99 1.36 -0.65 -0.91
CA ALA A 99 0.28 0.23 -1.32
C ALA A 99 0.02 1.35 -0.31
N TYR A 100 0.10 1.06 0.99
CA TYR A 100 0.00 2.06 2.04
C TYR A 100 1.09 3.15 1.92
N VAL A 101 2.36 2.75 1.76
CA VAL A 101 3.48 3.70 1.58
C VAL A 101 3.31 4.50 0.29
N ALA A 102 2.99 3.84 -0.81
CA ALA A 102 2.76 4.48 -2.10
C ALA A 102 1.59 5.48 -2.03
N GLY A 103 0.52 5.15 -1.30
CA GLY A 103 -0.62 6.03 -1.06
C GLY A 103 -0.24 7.27 -0.26
N ALA A 104 0.51 7.12 0.84
CA ALA A 104 0.96 8.26 1.66
C ALA A 104 1.85 9.23 0.86
N VAL A 105 2.82 8.68 0.11
CA VAL A 105 3.69 9.46 -0.78
C VAL A 105 2.89 10.10 -1.92
N GLY A 106 1.94 9.36 -2.50
CA GLY A 106 1.09 9.82 -3.58
C GLY A 106 0.22 11.01 -3.16
N ILE A 107 -0.45 10.92 -2.01
CA ILE A 107 -1.28 11.99 -1.44
C ILE A 107 -0.43 13.23 -1.14
N PHE A 108 0.72 13.06 -0.49
CA PHE A 108 1.65 14.16 -0.22
C PHE A 108 2.00 14.93 -1.51
N ARG A 109 2.47 14.20 -2.53
CA ARG A 109 2.90 14.80 -3.81
C ARG A 109 1.74 15.41 -4.57
N LEU A 110 0.58 14.76 -4.56
CA LEU A 110 -0.61 15.23 -5.27
C LEU A 110 -1.10 16.56 -4.68
N VAL A 111 -1.28 16.63 -3.35
CA VAL A 111 -1.80 17.84 -2.70
C VAL A 111 -0.80 18.98 -2.80
N ARG A 112 0.48 18.72 -2.52
CA ARG A 112 1.52 19.75 -2.63
C ARG A 112 1.67 20.25 -4.06
N GLY A 113 1.64 19.36 -5.05
CA GLY A 113 1.73 19.72 -6.46
C GLY A 113 0.50 20.49 -6.97
N ALA A 114 -0.70 20.13 -6.51
CA ALA A 114 -1.94 20.82 -6.89
C ALA A 114 -2.02 22.24 -6.30
N LEU A 115 -1.41 22.48 -5.14
CA LEU A 115 -1.43 23.78 -4.45
C LEU A 115 -0.19 24.64 -4.71
N ALA A 116 0.79 24.13 -5.44
CA ALA A 116 1.97 24.90 -5.85
C ALA A 116 1.55 25.99 -6.86
N LEU A 117 1.37 27.22 -6.37
CA LEU A 117 1.04 28.38 -7.21
C LEU A 117 2.32 28.98 -7.84
N PRO A 118 2.28 29.47 -9.10
CA PRO A 118 3.44 30.07 -9.78
C PRO A 118 4.07 31.29 -9.08
N SER A 119 3.35 31.94 -8.17
CA SER A 119 3.73 33.20 -7.53
C SER A 119 3.36 33.26 -6.03
N GLY A 120 2.94 32.15 -5.43
CA GLY A 120 2.53 32.07 -4.02
C GLY A 120 3.58 31.43 -3.11
N PRO A 121 3.47 31.59 -1.78
CA PRO A 121 4.41 31.00 -0.83
C PRO A 121 4.30 29.46 -0.79
N ASP A 122 5.39 28.79 -1.19
CA ASP A 122 5.56 27.33 -1.19
C ASP A 122 5.29 26.67 0.18
N THR A 123 5.45 27.42 1.27
CA THR A 123 5.22 26.94 2.64
C THR A 123 3.79 26.43 2.85
N ALA A 124 2.77 27.11 2.31
CA ALA A 124 1.38 26.67 2.48
C ALA A 124 1.11 25.34 1.76
N ALA A 125 1.66 25.18 0.55
CA ALA A 125 1.55 23.94 -0.22
C ALA A 125 2.28 22.77 0.46
N ARG A 126 3.46 23.02 1.03
CA ARG A 126 4.22 22.03 1.82
C ARG A 126 3.45 21.59 3.06
N LEU A 127 2.93 22.54 3.85
CA LEU A 127 2.14 22.23 5.05
C LEU A 127 0.87 21.46 4.70
N ALA A 128 0.15 21.85 3.64
CA ALA A 128 -1.03 21.14 3.17
C ALA A 128 -0.70 19.71 2.72
N GLY A 129 0.42 19.50 2.01
CA GLY A 129 0.90 18.17 1.64
C GLY A 129 1.17 17.29 2.86
N TRP A 130 1.91 17.80 3.85
CA TRP A 130 2.19 17.09 5.11
C TRP A 130 0.90 16.75 5.88
N PHE A 131 -0.01 17.71 6.00
CA PHE A 131 -1.28 17.51 6.67
C PHE A 131 -2.12 16.44 5.97
N ALA A 132 -2.22 16.47 4.64
CA ALA A 132 -2.95 15.46 3.87
C ALA A 132 -2.34 14.07 4.01
N ALA A 133 -1.01 13.96 3.98
CA ALA A 133 -0.31 12.70 4.20
C ALA A 133 -0.57 12.14 5.60
N LEU A 134 -0.56 13.01 6.62
CA LEU A 134 -0.88 12.62 8.00
C LEU A 134 -2.32 12.13 8.13
N VAL A 135 -3.29 12.87 7.57
CA VAL A 135 -4.70 12.47 7.59
C VAL A 135 -4.89 11.12 6.91
N TYR A 136 -4.27 10.88 5.75
CA TYR A 136 -4.32 9.59 5.07
C TYR A 136 -3.67 8.47 5.89
N ALA A 137 -2.45 8.70 6.40
CA ALA A 137 -1.66 7.68 7.08
C ALA A 137 -2.17 7.31 8.47
N ALA A 138 -2.79 8.25 9.18
CA ALA A 138 -3.32 8.06 10.53
C ALA A 138 -4.82 7.75 10.55
N ASN A 139 -5.47 7.62 9.39
CA ASN A 139 -6.88 7.23 9.31
C ASN A 139 -7.04 5.75 9.72
N PRO A 140 -7.87 5.43 10.74
CA PRO A 140 -8.08 4.06 11.19
C PRO A 140 -8.80 3.17 10.17
#